data_AF-A0A7C4L0G6-F1
#
_entry.id   AF-A0A7C4L0G6-F1
#
_cell.length_a   1.000
_cell.length_b   1.000
_cell.length_c   1.000
_cell.angle_alpha   90.00
_cell.angle_beta   90.00
_cell.angle_gamma   90.00
#
_symmetry.space_group_name_H-M   'P 1'
#
loop_
_entity.id
_entity.type
_entity.pdbx_description
1 polymer ?
#
loop_
_entity_poly.entity_id
_entity_poly.type
_entity_poly.pdbx_seq_one_letter_code
_entity_poly.pdbx_strand_id
1 'polypeptide(L)'
;MRLRQLARQVQLVENHTEWVELSSSSSRSGRETWISGLVGRAVYQAPVEVWQALGEWLAWAEIVQVGKDTVKGNGVVRVGGFAVGG
;
A
#
# COMPACT_ATOMS: atom_id res chain seq x y z
N MET A 1 1.14 7.30 20.17
CA MET A 1 2.14 7.02 19.10
C MET A 1 1.90 7.97 17.93
N ARG A 2 2.87 8.86 17.63
CA ARG A 2 2.79 10.01 16.71
C ARG A 2 2.39 9.65 15.27
N LEU A 3 2.99 8.60 14.68
CA LEU A 3 2.69 8.18 13.30
C LEU A 3 1.21 7.81 13.11
N ARG A 4 0.60 7.14 14.10
CA ARG A 4 -0.82 6.81 14.06
C ARG A 4 -1.72 8.05 14.13
N GLN A 5 -1.29 9.11 14.80
CA GLN A 5 -2.04 10.38 14.85
C GLN A 5 -1.94 11.14 13.53
N LEU A 6 -0.77 11.11 12.87
CA LEU A 6 -0.58 11.66 11.53
C LEU A 6 -1.41 10.88 10.49
N ALA A 7 -1.35 9.55 10.50
CA ALA A 7 -2.11 8.70 9.58
C ALA A 7 -3.64 8.91 9.68
N ARG A 8 -4.16 9.27 10.86
CA ARG A 8 -5.59 9.59 11.05
C ARG A 8 -6.04 10.89 10.36
N GLN A 9 -5.11 11.75 9.97
CA GLN A 9 -5.40 12.98 9.23
C GLN A 9 -5.41 12.76 7.71
N VAL A 10 -5.04 11.55 7.27
CA VAL A 10 -5.03 11.16 5.87
C VAL A 10 -6.42 10.65 5.48
N GLN A 11 -6.98 11.25 4.43
CA GLN A 11 -8.30 10.91 3.89
C GLN A 11 -8.16 10.29 2.51
N LEU A 12 -8.91 9.22 2.26
CA LEU A 12 -9.04 8.62 0.92
C LEU A 12 -10.03 9.47 0.11
N VAL A 13 -9.58 10.00 -1.03
CA VAL A 13 -10.41 10.87 -1.89
C VAL A 13 -10.80 10.21 -3.20
N GLU A 14 -10.00 9.28 -3.70
CA GLU A 14 -10.35 8.44 -4.86
C GLU A 14 -9.90 7.00 -4.62
N ASN A 15 -10.73 6.04 -5.01
CA ASN A 15 -10.44 4.62 -4.88
C ASN A 15 -10.78 3.86 -6.16
N HIS A 16 -9.74 3.38 -6.82
CA HIS A 16 -9.79 2.51 -7.99
C HIS A 16 -9.03 1.21 -7.70
N THR A 17 -9.33 0.59 -6.55
CA THR A 17 -8.81 -0.74 -6.20
C THR A 17 -9.88 -1.81 -6.33
N GLU A 18 -9.45 -3.00 -6.76
CA GLU A 18 -10.25 -4.22 -6.73
C GLU A 18 -9.61 -5.27 -5.84
N TRP A 19 -10.42 -6.20 -5.33
CA TRP A 19 -9.92 -7.36 -4.61
C TRP A 19 -9.51 -8.44 -5.62
N VAL A 20 -8.24 -8.81 -5.61
CA VAL A 20 -7.69 -9.83 -6.50
C VAL A 20 -7.30 -11.04 -5.67
N GLU A 21 -7.64 -12.23 -6.17
CA GLU A 21 -7.21 -13.51 -5.61
C GLU A 21 -6.42 -14.27 -6.67
N LEU A 22 -5.24 -14.76 -6.28
CA LEU A 22 -4.35 -15.53 -7.14
C LEU A 22 -3.96 -16.81 -6.43
N SER A 23 -3.92 -17.90 -7.18
CA SER A 23 -3.35 -19.16 -6.71
C SER A 23 -1.96 -19.37 -7.30
N SER A 24 -1.06 -19.92 -6.49
CA SER A 24 0.27 -20.34 -6.92
C SER A 24 0.49 -21.79 -6.50
N SER A 25 0.89 -22.63 -7.45
CA SER A 25 1.23 -24.02 -7.19
C SER A 25 2.70 -24.14 -6.76
N SER A 26 2.93 -24.65 -5.55
CA SER A 26 4.29 -24.97 -5.09
C SER A 26 4.75 -26.27 -5.72
N SER A 27 5.78 -26.22 -6.58
CA SER A 27 6.36 -27.41 -7.23
C SER A 27 6.95 -28.41 -6.23
N ARG A 28 7.28 -27.98 -4.99
CA ARG A 28 7.92 -28.83 -3.96
C ARG A 28 6.94 -29.58 -3.07
N SER A 29 5.74 -29.05 -2.87
CA SER A 29 4.74 -29.64 -1.96
C SER A 29 3.43 -30.03 -2.64
N GLY A 30 3.25 -29.70 -3.93
CA GLY A 30 2.03 -30.00 -4.69
C GLY A 30 0.78 -29.28 -4.17
N ARG A 31 0.92 -28.40 -3.18
CA ARG A 31 -0.19 -27.64 -2.58
C ARG A 31 -0.31 -26.27 -3.24
N GLU A 32 -1.54 -25.94 -3.60
CA GLU A 32 -1.93 -24.63 -4.07
C GLU A 32 -1.97 -23.66 -2.89
N THR A 33 -1.25 -22.54 -3.01
CA THR A 33 -1.27 -21.46 -2.02
C THR A 33 -2.01 -20.27 -2.62
N TRP A 34 -3.03 -19.81 -1.92
CA TRP A 34 -3.82 -18.64 -2.31
C TRP A 34 -3.22 -17.39 -1.67
N ILE A 35 -3.10 -16.33 -2.45
CA ILE A 35 -2.84 -14.98 -1.98
C ILE A 35 -3.96 -14.08 -2.48
N SER A 36 -4.35 -13.11 -1.65
CA SER A 36 -5.32 -12.10 -2.03
C SER A 36 -4.96 -10.74 -1.47
N GLY A 37 -5.48 -9.70 -2.09
CA GLY A 37 -5.23 -8.32 -1.69
C GLY A 37 -5.90 -7.30 -2.58
N LEU A 38 -5.78 -6.03 -2.20
CA LEU A 38 -6.23 -4.91 -3.01
C LEU A 38 -5.19 -4.57 -4.06
N VAL A 39 -5.62 -4.46 -5.32
CA VAL A 39 -4.79 -4.05 -6.45
C VAL A 39 -5.44 -2.86 -7.13
N GLY A 40 -4.65 -1.85 -7.47
CA GLY A 40 -5.12 -0.67 -8.20
C GLY A 40 -4.54 0.63 -7.64
N ARG A 41 -5.29 1.72 -7.79
CA ARG A 41 -4.86 3.06 -7.37
C ARG A 41 -5.78 3.61 -6.29
N ALA A 42 -5.19 4.24 -5.28
CA ALA A 42 -5.90 5.06 -4.31
C ALA A 42 -5.22 6.43 -4.22
N VAL A 43 -6.02 7.49 -4.11
CA VAL A 43 -5.54 8.87 -3.95
C VAL A 43 -5.92 9.34 -2.56
N TYR A 44 -4.96 9.94 -1.87
CA TYR A 44 -5.11 10.40 -0.50
C TYR A 44 -4.82 11.89 -0.37
N GLN A 45 -5.52 12.55 0.55
CA GLN A 45 -5.34 13.95 0.89
C GLN A 45 -5.04 14.10 2.39
N ALA A 46 -4.12 15.02 2.71
CA ALA A 46 -3.77 15.45 4.06
C ALA A 46 -3.06 16.82 3.98
N PRO A 47 -2.91 17.54 5.12
CA PRO A 47 -2.04 18.71 5.18
C PRO A 47 -0.60 18.39 4.75
N VAL A 48 0.09 19.37 4.18
CA VAL A 48 1.46 19.20 3.63
C VAL A 48 2.44 18.71 4.69
N GLU A 49 2.30 19.18 5.93
CA GLU A 49 3.14 18.82 7.07
C GLU A 49 3.01 17.33 7.43
N VAL A 50 1.83 16.74 7.17
CA VAL A 50 1.60 15.30 7.36
C VAL A 50 2.40 14.50 6.34
N TRP A 51 2.39 14.93 5.07
CA TRP A 51 3.18 14.28 4.01
C TRP A 51 4.68 14.41 4.23
N GLN A 52 5.15 15.57 4.69
CA GLN A 52 6.57 15.74 5.08
C GLN A 52 6.96 14.77 6.19
N ALA A 53 6.10 14.56 7.19
CA ALA A 53 6.38 13.66 8.30
C ALA A 53 6.23 12.16 7.96
N LEU A 54 5.38 11.81 6.99
CA LEU A 54 5.16 10.42 6.56
C LEU A 54 6.00 10.03 5.34
N GLY A 55 6.61 10.98 4.63
CA GLY A 55 7.29 10.77 3.35
C GLY A 55 8.37 9.70 3.40
N GLU A 56 9.25 9.73 4.40
CA GLU A 56 10.29 8.71 4.57
C GLU A 56 9.71 7.30 4.74
N TRP A 57 8.61 7.18 5.48
CA TRP A 57 7.93 5.89 5.68
C TRP A 57 7.27 5.38 4.40
N LEU A 58 6.70 6.28 3.61
CA LEU A 58 6.13 5.95 2.30
C LEU A 58 7.20 5.55 1.29
N ALA A 59 8.37 6.20 1.30
CA ALA A 59 9.51 5.81 0.48
C ALA A 59 10.02 4.41 0.86
N TRP A 60 10.12 4.11 2.16
CA TRP A 60 10.46 2.77 2.62
C TRP A 60 9.45 1.72 2.16
N ALA A 61 8.15 2.03 2.14
CA ALA A 61 7.10 1.10 1.72
C ALA A 61 7.27 0.59 0.27
N GLU A 62 7.82 1.40 -0.63
CA GLU A 62 8.13 0.97 -2.01
C GLU A 62 9.26 -0.07 -2.07
N ILE A 63 10.19 -0.04 -1.11
CA ILE A 63 11.38 -0.89 -1.08
C ILE A 63 11.10 -2.19 -0.34
N VAL A 64 10.56 -2.08 0.89
CA VAL A 64 10.41 -3.23 1.79
C VAL A 64 9.06 -3.92 1.68
N GLN A 65 8.12 -3.33 0.94
CA GLN A 65 6.72 -3.76 0.86
C GLN A 65 6.02 -3.67 2.22
N VAL A 66 4.70 -3.76 2.24
CA VAL A 66 3.89 -3.55 3.46
C VAL A 66 2.74 -4.53 3.59
N GLY A 67 2.43 -4.94 4.82
CA GLY A 67 1.29 -5.81 5.10
C GLY A 67 1.67 -7.29 5.20
N LYS A 68 0.72 -8.18 4.86
CA LYS A 68 0.84 -9.63 5.02
C LYS A 68 1.28 -10.28 3.70
N ASP A 69 2.01 -11.39 3.81
CA ASP A 69 2.45 -12.22 2.67
C ASP A 69 3.35 -11.46 1.66
N THR A 70 4.10 -10.45 2.13
CA THR A 70 5.02 -9.66 1.28
C THR A 70 6.06 -10.54 0.57
N VAL A 71 6.61 -11.52 1.29
CA VAL A 71 7.54 -12.51 0.72
C VAL A 71 6.93 -13.39 -0.39
N LYS A 72 5.60 -13.38 -0.57
CA LYS A 72 4.87 -14.07 -1.65
C LYS A 72 4.43 -13.14 -2.78
N GLY A 73 4.81 -11.85 -2.73
CA GLY A 73 4.52 -10.85 -3.76
C GLY A 73 3.41 -9.86 -3.41
N ASN A 74 2.82 -9.93 -2.22
CA ASN A 74 1.83 -8.95 -1.76
C ASN A 74 2.48 -7.65 -1.25
N GLY A 75 1.69 -6.60 -1.09
CA GLY A 75 2.13 -5.41 -0.35
C GLY A 75 3.10 -4.49 -1.10
N VAL A 76 3.30 -4.72 -2.40
CA VAL A 76 4.05 -3.81 -3.26
C VAL A 76 3.21 -2.56 -3.49
N VAL A 77 3.80 -1.40 -3.23
CA VAL A 77 3.15 -0.11 -3.46
C VAL A 77 4.05 0.80 -4.29
N ARG A 78 3.43 1.75 -4.98
CA ARG A 78 4.11 2.87 -5.61
C ARG A 78 3.43 4.17 -5.20
N VAL A 79 4.20 5.11 -4.70
CA VAL A 79 3.79 6.45 -4.29
C VAL A 79 3.84 7.34 -5.52
N GLY A 80 2.69 7.87 -5.90
CA GLY A 80 2.57 8.82 -7.02
C GLY A 80 3.03 10.23 -6.64
N GLY A 81 3.08 11.12 -7.64
CA GLY A 81 3.36 12.54 -7.42
C GLY A 81 2.20 13.26 -6.70
N PHE A 82 2.51 14.42 -6.12
CA PHE A 82 1.54 15.29 -5.48
C PHE A 82 0.76 16.10 -6.52
N ALA A 83 -0.56 16.06 -6.48
CA ALA A 83 -1.38 17.05 -7.15
C ALA A 83 -1.60 18.22 -6.17
N VAL A 84 -1.10 19.40 -6.51
CA VAL A 84 -1.47 20.61 -5.80
C VAL A 84 -2.85 21.00 -6.31
N GLY A 85 -3.88 20.88 -5.46
CA GLY A 85 -5.18 21.48 -5.75
C GLY A 85 -4.99 22.98 -5.95
N GLY A 86 -5.46 23.51 -7.08
CA GLY A 86 -5.45 24.94 -7.38
C GLY A 86 -6.37 25.75 -6.49
#